data_AF-A0A2N5C5L8-F1
#
_entry.id   AF-A0A2N5C5L8-F1
#
_cell.length_a   1.000
_cell.length_b   1.000
_cell.length_c   1.000
_cell.angle_alpha   90.00
_cell.angle_beta   90.00
_cell.angle_gamma   90.00
#
_symmetry.space_group_name_H-M   'P 1'
#
loop_
_entity.id
_entity.type
_entity.pdbx_description
1 polymer ?
#
loop_
_entity_poly.entity_id
_entity_poly.type
_entity_poly.pdbx_seq_one_letter_code
_entity_poly.pdbx_strand_id
1 'polypeptide(L)'
;MSTEGTPRQSVLLALKDPRTLEGAWNGMLQIWNDLHNPYSLRYDQLIADGHAALASGCLAAMALELQIDEVGACGERARIRIDGHMYGAAPRASCVHEVIHEILLPELAKNFDFEVVG
;
A
#
# COMPACT_ATOMS: atom_id res chain seq x y z
N MET A 1 10.74 -12.43 24.27
CA MET A 1 9.90 -13.19 23.34
C MET A 1 10.30 -12.78 21.94
N SER A 2 10.75 -13.74 21.13
CA SER A 2 11.19 -13.53 19.75
C SER A 2 10.01 -12.97 18.94
N THR A 3 10.17 -11.79 18.32
CA THR A 3 9.23 -11.25 17.33
C THR A 3 9.44 -11.95 15.98
N GLU A 4 9.56 -13.27 15.99
CA GLU A 4 9.52 -14.09 14.79
C GLU A 4 8.06 -14.24 14.39
N GLY A 5 7.71 -13.73 13.20
CA GLY A 5 6.68 -14.39 12.39
C GLY A 5 5.47 -13.56 11.94
N THR A 6 5.41 -12.25 12.15
CA THR A 6 4.41 -11.43 11.43
C THR A 6 5.01 -10.93 10.11
N PRO A 7 4.41 -11.28 8.96
CA PRO A 7 4.81 -10.72 7.67
C PRO A 7 4.80 -9.20 7.72
N ARG A 8 5.94 -8.58 7.36
CA ARG A 8 6.10 -7.14 7.22
C ARG A 8 6.82 -6.85 5.92
N GLN A 9 6.41 -5.77 5.26
CA GLN A 9 7.11 -5.23 4.11
C GLN A 9 7.17 -3.71 4.20
N SER A 10 8.31 -3.15 3.81
CA SER A 10 8.48 -1.71 3.66
C SER A 10 8.82 -1.40 2.22
N VAL A 11 8.15 -0.42 1.63
CA VAL A 11 8.37 0.03 0.25
C VAL A 11 8.56 1.54 0.27
N LEU A 12 9.62 2.04 -0.36
CA LEU A 12 9.83 3.48 -0.51
C LEU A 12 9.44 3.93 -1.91
N LEU A 13 8.49 4.85 -2.00
CA LEU A 13 8.10 5.49 -3.24
C LEU A 13 8.84 6.81 -3.39
N ALA A 14 9.52 7.01 -4.51
CA ALA A 14 10.09 8.29 -4.90
C ALA A 14 9.25 8.89 -6.03
N LEU A 15 8.51 9.96 -5.72
CA LEU A 15 7.70 10.68 -6.69
C LEU A 15 8.62 11.41 -7.69
N LYS A 16 8.30 11.31 -8.99
CA LYS A 16 9.06 12.06 -10.01
C LYS A 16 8.74 13.55 -9.98
N ASP A 17 7.49 13.92 -9.69
CA ASP A 17 7.10 15.30 -9.42
C ASP A 17 6.74 15.48 -7.93
N PRO A 18 7.56 16.19 -7.14
CA PRO A 18 7.33 16.36 -5.71
C PRO A 18 6.03 17.10 -5.39
N ARG A 19 5.47 17.88 -6.32
CA ARG A 19 4.21 18.61 -6.13
C ARG A 19 3.01 17.67 -6.07
N THR A 20 3.17 16.43 -6.53
CA THR A 20 2.11 15.41 -6.49
C THR A 20 2.02 14.69 -5.15
N LEU A 21 2.88 15.04 -4.16
CA LEU A 21 2.95 14.38 -2.85
C LEU A 21 1.60 14.25 -2.16
N GLU A 22 0.87 15.36 -2.02
CA GLU A 22 -0.44 15.36 -1.36
C GLU A 22 -1.47 14.53 -2.14
N GLY A 23 -1.45 14.61 -3.48
CA GLY A 23 -2.31 13.82 -4.34
C GLY A 23 -2.04 12.32 -4.22
N ALA A 24 -0.77 11.92 -4.26
CA ALA A 24 -0.36 10.53 -4.12
C ALA A 24 -0.69 9.97 -2.73
N TRP A 25 -0.48 10.77 -1.68
CA TRP A 25 -0.85 10.42 -0.31
C TRP A 25 -2.37 10.17 -0.18
N ASN A 26 -3.18 11.12 -0.64
CA ASN A 26 -4.64 10.99 -0.59
C ASN A 26 -5.14 9.83 -1.48
N GLY A 27 -4.52 9.60 -2.63
CA GLY A 27 -4.81 8.47 -3.50
C GLY A 27 -4.56 7.13 -2.82
N MET A 28 -3.44 6.98 -2.10
CA MET A 28 -3.16 5.77 -1.32
C MET A 28 -4.17 5.54 -0.20
N LEU A 29 -4.53 6.60 0.54
CA LEU A 29 -5.57 6.51 1.58
C LEU A 29 -6.92 6.10 0.99
N GLN A 30 -7.28 6.64 -0.17
CA GLN A 30 -8.51 6.28 -0.85
C GLN A 30 -8.51 4.80 -1.28
N ILE A 31 -7.44 4.33 -1.94
CA ILE A 31 -7.31 2.92 -2.35
C ILE A 31 -7.39 1.99 -1.13
N TRP A 32 -6.70 2.34 -0.04
CA TRP A 32 -6.75 1.58 1.22
C TRP A 32 -8.16 1.53 1.83
N ASN A 33 -8.87 2.66 1.85
CA ASN A 33 -10.24 2.73 2.36
C ASN A 33 -11.23 1.96 1.48
N ASP A 34 -11.08 2.04 0.16
CA ASP A 34 -11.90 1.29 -0.79
C ASP A 34 -11.73 -0.22 -0.60
N LEU A 35 -10.49 -0.66 -0.35
CA LEU A 35 -10.17 -2.05 -0.01
C LEU A 35 -10.85 -2.51 1.30
N HIS A 36 -10.94 -1.65 2.32
CA HIS A 36 -11.58 -1.95 3.60
C HIS A 36 -13.09 -1.78 3.61
N ASN A 37 -13.67 -1.19 2.56
CA ASN A 37 -15.10 -0.96 2.45
C ASN A 37 -15.74 -1.97 1.50
N PRO A 38 -16.27 -3.11 2.00
CA PRO A 38 -16.88 -4.14 1.18
C PRO A 38 -18.17 -3.69 0.47
N TYR A 39 -18.67 -2.49 0.78
CA TYR A 39 -19.84 -1.90 0.15
C TYR A 39 -19.49 -0.87 -0.93
N SER A 40 -18.21 -0.62 -1.19
CA SER A 40 -17.80 0.31 -2.23
C SER A 40 -17.85 -0.36 -3.62
N LEU A 41 -18.31 0.37 -4.64
CA LEU A 41 -18.25 -0.10 -6.04
C LEU A 41 -16.81 -0.44 -6.47
N ARG A 42 -15.83 0.24 -5.88
CA ARG A 42 -14.41 0.01 -6.12
C ARG A 42 -13.94 -1.31 -5.53
N TYR A 43 -14.48 -1.73 -4.39
CA TYR A 43 -14.26 -3.07 -3.84
C TYR A 43 -14.73 -4.13 -4.83
N ASP A 44 -15.97 -4.04 -5.32
CA ASP A 44 -16.51 -4.99 -6.31
C ASP A 44 -15.69 -5.05 -7.60
N GLN A 45 -15.20 -3.89 -8.08
CA GLN A 45 -14.31 -3.81 -9.23
C GLN A 45 -12.98 -4.54 -8.98
N LEU A 46 -12.36 -4.34 -7.82
CA LEU A 46 -11.11 -5.00 -7.43
C LEU A 46 -11.30 -6.53 -7.29
N ILE A 47 -12.44 -6.97 -6.75
CA ILE A 47 -12.84 -8.38 -6.72
C ILE A 47 -12.96 -8.93 -8.15
N ALA A 48 -13.65 -8.20 -9.05
CA ALA A 48 -13.86 -8.60 -10.44
C ALA A 48 -12.57 -8.66 -11.27
N ASP A 49 -11.59 -7.81 -10.97
CA ASP A 49 -10.26 -7.78 -11.59
C ASP A 49 -9.34 -8.92 -11.09
N GLY A 50 -9.83 -9.80 -10.21
CA GLY A 50 -9.13 -11.00 -9.75
C GLY A 50 -8.45 -10.86 -8.39
N HIS A 51 -8.57 -9.71 -7.72
CA HIS A 51 -7.96 -9.47 -6.41
C HIS A 51 -8.77 -10.07 -5.24
N ALA A 52 -9.82 -10.83 -5.53
CA ALA A 52 -10.78 -11.36 -4.55
C ALA A 52 -10.20 -12.30 -3.48
N ALA A 53 -9.30 -13.18 -3.90
CA ALA A 53 -8.64 -14.13 -2.99
C ALA A 53 -7.60 -13.44 -2.09
N LEU A 54 -7.09 -12.29 -2.54
CA LEU A 54 -6.07 -11.50 -1.85
C LEU A 54 -6.73 -10.59 -0.81
N ALA A 55 -7.76 -9.82 -1.21
CA ALA A 55 -8.35 -8.77 -0.38
C ALA A 55 -9.10 -9.30 0.86
N SER A 56 -9.96 -10.31 0.73
CA SER A 56 -10.96 -10.61 1.78
C SER A 56 -10.38 -11.17 3.09
N GLY A 57 -9.32 -11.98 3.02
CA GLY A 57 -8.67 -12.55 4.21
C GLY A 57 -7.48 -11.73 4.72
N CYS A 58 -6.81 -10.98 3.84
CA CYS A 58 -5.63 -10.21 4.18
C CYS A 58 -5.95 -8.90 4.87
N LEU A 59 -6.89 -8.14 4.31
CA LEU A 59 -7.17 -6.77 4.75
C LEU A 59 -7.70 -6.73 6.19
N ALA A 60 -8.49 -7.74 6.58
CA ALA A 60 -9.03 -7.84 7.93
C ALA A 60 -7.96 -7.90 9.04
N ALA A 61 -6.74 -8.32 8.70
CA ALA A 61 -5.64 -8.53 9.63
C ALA A 61 -4.36 -7.76 9.22
N MET A 62 -4.47 -6.77 8.33
CA MET A 62 -3.34 -5.97 7.84
C MET A 62 -3.48 -4.52 8.31
N ALA A 63 -2.37 -3.88 8.63
CA ALA A 63 -2.26 -2.44 8.66
C ALA A 63 -1.25 -1.94 7.63
N LEU A 64 -1.48 -0.71 7.21
CA LEU A 64 -0.63 0.03 6.32
C LEU A 64 -0.30 1.37 7.00
N GLU A 65 0.96 1.52 7.39
CA GLU A 65 1.51 2.76 7.91
C GLU A 65 2.13 3.55 6.74
N LEU A 66 1.74 4.81 6.61
CA LEU A 66 2.30 5.71 5.62
C LEU A 66 3.15 6.76 6.33
N GLN A 67 4.35 7.02 5.80
CA GLN A 67 5.25 8.04 6.33
C GLN A 67 5.84 8.85 5.17
N ILE A 68 5.84 10.17 5.30
CA ILE A 68 6.59 11.03 4.38
C ILE A 68 8.03 11.09 4.90
N ASP A 69 8.99 10.63 4.10
CA ASP A 69 10.40 10.77 4.46
C ASP A 69 10.79 12.25 4.34
N GLU A 70 11.58 12.78 5.28
CA GLU A 70 11.82 14.23 5.42
C GLU A 70 12.12 14.91 4.08
N VAL A 71 11.29 15.89 3.74
CA VAL A 71 11.43 16.72 2.53
C VAL A 71 12.74 17.49 2.63
N GLY A 72 13.77 17.03 1.90
CA GLY A 72 15.10 17.66 1.86
C GLY A 72 16.27 16.71 2.09
N ALA A 73 16.07 15.55 2.74
CA ALA A 73 17.14 14.56 2.95
C ALA A 73 17.51 13.77 1.67
N CYS A 74 16.71 13.90 0.61
CA CYS A 74 16.63 12.98 -0.51
C CYS A 74 16.74 13.62 -1.91
N GLY A 75 17.17 14.88 -2.00
CA GLY A 75 17.16 15.69 -3.24
C GLY A 75 15.81 16.34 -3.53
N GLU A 76 15.57 16.78 -4.77
CA GLU A 76 14.30 17.40 -5.22
C GLU A 76 13.09 16.42 -5.28
N ARG A 77 13.24 15.17 -4.81
CA ARG A 77 12.19 14.14 -4.88
C ARG A 77 11.49 13.98 -3.54
N ALA A 78 10.17 14.09 -3.54
CA ALA A 78 9.34 13.75 -2.39
C ALA A 78 9.21 12.22 -2.28
N ARG A 79 9.34 11.67 -1.07
CA ARG A 79 9.28 10.22 -0.84
C ARG A 79 8.21 9.85 0.16
N ILE A 80 7.54 8.73 -0.11
CA ILE A 80 6.55 8.14 0.80
C ILE A 80 6.98 6.71 1.10
N ARG A 81 7.19 6.40 2.37
CA ARG A 81 7.37 5.03 2.85
C ARG A 81 6.01 4.43 3.15
N ILE A 82 5.82 3.22 2.65
CA ILE A 82 4.66 2.37 2.92
C ILE A 82 5.16 1.18 3.72
N ASP A 83 4.74 1.10 4.97
CA ASP A 83 5.03 -0.01 5.87
C ASP A 83 3.75 -0.84 6.03
N GLY A 84 3.72 -2.03 5.43
CA GLY A 84 2.63 -2.98 5.61
C GLY A 84 3.02 -4.06 6.61
N HIS A 85 2.12 -4.40 7.53
CA HIS A 85 2.31 -5.52 8.45
C HIS A 85 1.00 -6.22 8.79
N MET A 86 1.10 -7.50 9.14
CA MET A 86 -0.02 -8.28 9.64
C MET A 86 -0.11 -8.23 11.16
N TYR A 87 -1.33 -8.25 11.69
CA TYR A 87 -1.63 -8.49 13.10
C TYR A 87 -2.20 -9.90 13.29
N GLY A 88 -1.78 -10.58 14.36
CA GLY A 88 -2.25 -11.92 14.69
C GLY A 88 -1.69 -13.02 13.78
N ALA A 89 -2.33 -14.19 13.76
CA ALA A 89 -1.93 -15.30 12.93
C ALA A 89 -2.33 -15.02 11.47
N ALA A 90 -1.36 -14.60 10.65
CA ALA A 90 -1.58 -14.34 9.23
C ALA A 90 -1.98 -15.65 8.51
N PRO A 91 -3.04 -15.66 7.69
CA PRO A 91 -3.41 -16.85 6.92
C PRO A 91 -2.38 -17.18 5.82
N ARG A 92 -1.62 -16.18 5.33
CA ARG A 92 -0.58 -16.33 4.29
C ARG A 92 0.56 -15.33 4.48
N ALA A 93 1.80 -15.76 4.25
CA ALA A 93 2.99 -14.90 4.38
C ALA A 93 3.15 -13.86 3.24
N SER A 94 2.62 -14.15 2.04
CA SER A 94 2.68 -13.26 0.86
C SER A 94 1.66 -12.12 0.87
N CYS A 95 0.75 -12.14 1.83
CA CYS A 95 -0.42 -11.28 1.93
C CYS A 95 -0.12 -9.78 1.85
N VAL A 96 0.89 -9.32 2.61
CA VAL A 96 1.32 -7.90 2.58
C VAL A 96 1.88 -7.51 1.22
N HIS A 97 2.65 -8.42 0.59
CA HIS A 97 3.24 -8.20 -0.72
C HIS A 97 2.18 -8.08 -1.80
N GLU A 98 1.24 -9.01 -1.83
CA GLU A 98 0.14 -9.03 -2.78
C GLU A 98 -0.67 -7.73 -2.71
N VAL A 99 -1.05 -7.27 -1.51
CA VAL A 99 -1.79 -6.01 -1.35
C VAL A 99 -1.00 -4.79 -1.82
N ILE A 100 0.28 -4.68 -1.45
CA ILE A 100 1.10 -3.53 -1.83
C ILE A 100 1.42 -3.56 -3.33
N HIS A 101 2.04 -4.64 -3.81
CA HIS A 101 2.61 -4.71 -5.16
C HIS A 101 1.63 -5.06 -6.26
N GLU A 102 0.57 -5.80 -5.96
CA GLU A 102 -0.39 -6.25 -6.99
C GLU A 102 -1.65 -5.38 -7.03
N ILE A 103 -1.91 -4.58 -5.99
CA ILE A 103 -3.12 -3.74 -5.92
C ILE A 103 -2.75 -2.26 -5.71
N LEU A 104 -2.14 -1.91 -4.58
CA LEU A 104 -1.98 -0.51 -4.19
C LEU A 104 -1.06 0.25 -5.15
N LEU A 105 0.11 -0.30 -5.49
CA LEU A 105 1.04 0.36 -6.41
C LEU A 105 0.50 0.44 -7.84
N PRO A 106 -0.05 -0.63 -8.45
CA PRO A 106 -0.66 -0.53 -9.77
C PRO A 106 -1.81 0.48 -9.86
N GLU A 107 -2.70 0.52 -8.86
CA GLU A 107 -3.79 1.50 -8.84
C GLU A 107 -3.27 2.93 -8.68
N LEU A 108 -2.26 3.14 -7.85
CA LEU A 108 -1.65 4.46 -7.68
C LEU A 108 -0.94 4.94 -8.97
N ALA A 109 -0.27 4.02 -9.67
CA ALA A 109 0.46 4.29 -10.91
C ALA A 109 -0.45 4.74 -12.08
N LYS A 110 -1.77 4.51 -12.00
CA LYS A 110 -2.73 5.04 -12.99
C LYS A 110 -2.77 6.57 -13.02
N ASN A 111 -2.46 7.22 -11.90
CA ASN A 111 -2.61 8.67 -11.73
C ASN A 111 -1.30 9.39 -11.34
N PHE A 112 -0.29 8.66 -10.87
CA PHE A 112 0.95 9.24 -10.34
C PHE A 112 2.18 8.52 -10.91
N ASP A 113 3.22 9.27 -11.25
CA ASP A 113 4.50 8.73 -11.73
C ASP A 113 5.53 8.70 -10.60
N PHE A 114 6.02 7.50 -10.27
CA PHE A 114 6.94 7.25 -9.17
C PHE A 114 7.86 6.05 -9.44
N GLU A 115 8.96 6.01 -8.72
CA GLU A 115 9.90 4.90 -8.68
C GLU A 115 9.79 4.18 -7.33
N VAL A 116 9.83 2.85 -7.35
CA VAL A 116 9.96 2.05 -6.12
C VAL A 116 11.44 1.88 -5.81
N VAL A 117 11.88 2.44 -4.68
CA VAL A 117 13.26 2.39 -4.18
C VAL A 117 13.32 1.33 -3.09
N GLY A 118 14.19 0.33 -3.26
CA GLY A 118 14.42 -0.76 -2.32
C GLY A 118 15.45 -0.43 -1.25
#